data_AF-A0A381RUQ0-F1
#
_entry.id   AF-A0A381RUQ0-F1
#
_cell.length_a   1.000
_cell.length_b   1.000
_cell.length_c   1.000
_cell.angle_alpha   90.00
_cell.angle_beta   90.00
_cell.angle_gamma   90.00
#
_symmetry.space_group_name_H-M   'P 1'
#
loop_
_entity.id
_entity.type
_entity.pdbx_description
1 polymer ?
#
loop_
_entity_poly.entity_id
_entity_poly.type
_entity_poly.pdbx_seq_one_letter_code
_entity_poly.pdbx_strand_id
1 'polypeptide(L)'
;MICTIILQIDTFPVRGDYGKLIYPEKTQYKQIRGKNMNKIKKSVQSGFTLIELIAVMVILGILAAVIIPAIGSLTAGAYQSNAQTMYGAIKNSVSNQAVKAAMTGTRLKQYPVISSGTINNYLDLWIEDYDKEYWCQIQIDNHVTNANATDNAVAAAVFGYFPHGIPASVGNGGAAVDIDPPGDAANTSQEDVYYIVYAPITTLDGTDGGVQFDGFTLSLWHDDNQNFQYNGAISNGNGSVAQAAVGVAATLNSDAIVSPEFWHMSAKVAD
;
A
#
# COMPACT_ATOMS: atom_id res chain seq x y z
N MET A 1 -52.97 -12.02 4.92
CA MET A 1 -54.28 -11.38 5.15
C MET A 1 -54.37 -10.19 4.20
N ILE A 2 -55.49 -10.10 3.48
CA ILE A 2 -55.73 -9.28 2.28
C ILE A 2 -55.50 -7.79 2.56
N CYS A 3 -54.73 -7.11 1.70
CA CYS A 3 -54.64 -5.65 1.70
C CYS A 3 -55.11 -5.13 0.34
N THR A 4 -56.42 -4.95 0.21
CA THR A 4 -57.04 -4.19 -0.86
C THR A 4 -56.99 -2.73 -0.46
N ILE A 5 -56.12 -1.95 -1.11
CA ILE A 5 -56.04 -0.51 -0.92
C ILE A 5 -57.27 0.12 -1.56
N ILE A 6 -58.21 0.56 -0.73
CA ILE A 6 -59.32 1.43 -1.13
C ILE A 6 -58.72 2.84 -1.21
N LEU A 7 -58.48 3.32 -2.44
CA LEU A 7 -58.20 4.74 -2.69
C LEU A 7 -59.50 5.51 -2.45
N GLN A 8 -59.63 6.03 -1.23
CA GLN A 8 -60.72 6.92 -0.89
C GLN A 8 -60.39 8.32 -1.43
N ILE A 9 -60.97 8.64 -2.59
CA ILE A 9 -60.98 9.98 -3.15
C ILE A 9 -62.13 10.70 -2.44
N ASP A 10 -61.83 11.37 -1.32
CA ASP A 10 -62.81 12.19 -0.62
C ASP A 10 -63.07 13.48 -1.42
N THR A 11 -63.92 13.40 -2.43
CA THR A 11 -64.58 14.58 -2.99
C THR A 11 -65.63 15.05 -1.99
N PHE A 12 -65.28 16.06 -1.20
CA PHE A 12 -66.19 16.69 -0.23
C PHE A 12 -67.42 17.29 -0.94
N PRO A 13 -68.66 16.92 -0.55
CA PRO A 13 -69.86 17.54 -1.09
C PRO A 13 -70.09 18.93 -0.49
N VAL A 14 -70.25 19.94 -1.36
CA VAL A 14 -70.64 21.31 -0.99
C VAL A 14 -72.11 21.33 -0.61
N ARG A 15 -72.41 21.89 0.57
CA ARG A 15 -73.75 21.89 1.19
C ARG A 15 -74.59 23.04 0.61
N GLY A 16 -75.48 22.70 -0.32
CA GLY A 16 -76.50 23.58 -0.89
C GLY A 16 -77.88 23.25 -0.34
N ASP A 17 -78.62 24.31 -0.04
CA ASP A 17 -79.81 24.43 0.78
C ASP A 17 -81.08 23.73 0.22
N TYR A 18 -81.88 23.14 1.11
CA TYR A 18 -83.25 22.59 0.93
C TYR A 18 -83.46 21.40 -0.04
N GLY A 19 -83.37 20.18 0.51
CA GLY A 19 -84.42 19.15 0.35
C GLY A 19 -84.76 18.62 -1.06
N LYS A 20 -83.85 17.90 -1.71
CA LYS A 20 -84.20 16.75 -2.60
C LYS A 20 -82.96 15.89 -2.86
N LEU A 21 -82.96 14.64 -2.40
CA LEU A 21 -82.01 13.63 -2.87
C LEU A 21 -82.38 13.29 -4.32
N ILE A 22 -81.67 13.88 -5.28
CA ILE A 22 -81.75 13.47 -6.68
C ILE A 22 -80.72 12.35 -6.86
N TYR A 23 -81.16 11.10 -6.78
CA TYR A 23 -80.40 9.98 -7.31
C TYR A 23 -80.68 9.89 -8.81
N PRO A 24 -79.69 10.01 -9.71
CA PRO A 24 -79.90 9.72 -11.11
C PRO A 24 -80.29 8.25 -11.31
N GLU A 25 -81.28 8.05 -12.17
CA GLU A 25 -81.94 6.80 -12.54
C GLU A 25 -80.97 5.73 -13.08
N LYS A 26 -81.33 4.46 -12.83
CA LYS A 26 -80.54 3.25 -13.12
C LYS A 26 -80.12 3.15 -14.59
N THR A 27 -78.85 3.37 -14.90
CA THR A 27 -78.25 2.83 -16.12
C THR A 27 -78.05 1.32 -15.96
N GLN A 28 -78.93 0.57 -16.61
CA GLN A 28 -78.87 -0.88 -16.77
C GLN A 28 -77.46 -1.33 -17.21
N TYR A 29 -76.76 -2.06 -16.36
CA TYR A 29 -75.48 -2.68 -16.72
C TYR A 29 -75.77 -3.83 -17.69
N LYS A 30 -75.58 -3.58 -18.99
CA LYS A 30 -75.62 -4.61 -20.02
C LYS A 30 -74.43 -5.56 -19.80
N GLN A 31 -74.72 -6.77 -19.32
CA GLN A 31 -73.74 -7.86 -19.29
C GLN A 31 -73.38 -8.25 -20.73
N ILE A 32 -72.30 -7.70 -21.26
CA ILE A 32 -71.70 -8.19 -22.49
C ILE A 32 -70.83 -9.39 -22.11
N ARG A 33 -71.42 -10.59 -22.24
CA ARG A 33 -70.72 -11.87 -22.11
C ARG A 33 -69.53 -11.90 -23.07
N GLY A 34 -68.38 -12.28 -22.50
CA GLY A 34 -67.08 -12.03 -23.09
C GLY A 34 -66.76 -12.80 -24.36
N LYS A 35 -65.90 -12.19 -25.17
CA LYS A 35 -64.82 -12.86 -25.90
C LYS A 35 -63.86 -11.78 -26.39
N ASN A 36 -62.68 -11.70 -25.79
CA ASN A 36 -61.40 -11.48 -26.48
C ASN A 36 -60.27 -11.47 -25.46
N MET A 37 -59.85 -12.70 -25.15
CA MET A 37 -58.46 -13.14 -24.98
C MET A 37 -57.43 -12.02 -24.81
N ASN A 38 -56.78 -12.05 -23.64
CA ASN A 38 -55.44 -11.52 -23.42
C ASN A 38 -54.55 -11.79 -24.64
N LYS A 39 -54.35 -10.79 -25.50
CA LYS A 39 -53.13 -10.72 -26.30
C LYS A 39 -52.01 -10.33 -25.36
N ILE A 40 -51.51 -11.29 -24.58
CA ILE A 40 -50.11 -11.22 -24.17
C ILE A 40 -49.36 -11.25 -25.49
N LYS A 41 -48.85 -10.10 -25.93
CA LYS A 41 -47.83 -10.07 -26.96
C LYS A 41 -46.68 -10.90 -26.40
N LYS A 42 -46.57 -12.17 -26.82
CA LYS A 42 -45.31 -12.89 -26.67
C LYS A 42 -44.31 -12.06 -27.48
N SER A 43 -43.54 -11.22 -26.79
CA SER A 43 -42.27 -10.77 -27.34
C SER A 43 -41.54 -12.06 -27.65
N VAL A 44 -41.34 -12.32 -28.95
CA VAL A 44 -40.41 -13.35 -29.38
C VAL A 44 -39.07 -12.78 -28.91
N GLN A 45 -38.67 -13.14 -27.70
CA GLN A 45 -37.32 -12.89 -27.23
C GLN A 45 -36.46 -13.77 -28.12
N SER A 46 -36.00 -13.17 -29.22
CA SER A 46 -35.07 -13.78 -30.15
C SER A 46 -33.87 -14.20 -29.31
N GLY A 47 -33.78 -15.49 -29.03
CA GLY A 47 -32.66 -16.04 -28.29
C GLY A 47 -31.38 -15.73 -29.06
N PHE A 48 -30.32 -15.39 -28.32
CA PHE A 48 -28.97 -15.29 -28.85
C PHE A 48 -28.70 -16.50 -29.74
N THR A 49 -28.26 -16.23 -30.95
CA THR A 49 -27.91 -17.33 -31.87
C THR A 49 -26.61 -17.98 -31.38
N LEU A 50 -26.43 -19.28 -31.64
CA LEU A 50 -25.20 -19.98 -31.26
C LEU A 50 -23.96 -19.32 -31.90
N ILE A 51 -24.11 -18.83 -33.13
CA ILE A 51 -23.04 -18.13 -33.85
C ILE A 51 -22.64 -16.82 -33.18
N GLU A 52 -23.58 -16.10 -32.58
CA GLU A 52 -23.32 -14.85 -31.86
C GLU A 52 -22.52 -15.11 -30.57
N LEU A 53 -22.85 -16.18 -29.84
CA LEU A 53 -22.07 -16.59 -28.66
C LEU A 53 -20.66 -17.06 -29.04
N ILE A 54 -20.49 -17.79 -30.15
CA ILE A 54 -19.15 -18.17 -30.61
C ILE A 54 -18.32 -16.95 -30.99
N ALA A 55 -18.89 -15.99 -31.72
CA ALA A 55 -18.17 -14.79 -32.12
C ALA A 55 -17.68 -13.99 -30.89
N VAL A 56 -18.51 -13.87 -29.84
CA VAL A 56 -18.11 -13.22 -28.59
C VAL A 56 -16.98 -13.98 -27.88
N MET A 57 -17.07 -15.31 -27.78
CA MET A 57 -16.01 -16.12 -27.17
C MET A 57 -14.69 -16.02 -27.93
N VAL A 58 -14.72 -15.95 -29.26
CA VAL A 58 -13.52 -15.75 -30.09
C VAL A 58 -12.90 -14.38 -29.83
N ILE A 59 -13.71 -13.31 -29.77
CA ILE A 59 -13.21 -11.96 -29.47
C ILE A 59 -12.61 -11.90 -28.07
N LEU A 60 -13.30 -12.46 -27.05
CA LEU A 60 -12.78 -12.54 -25.68
C LEU A 60 -11.49 -13.37 -25.61
N GLY A 61 -11.38 -14.45 -26.39
CA GLY A 61 -10.16 -15.26 -26.48
C GLY A 61 -8.96 -14.48 -27.02
N ILE A 62 -9.16 -13.66 -28.06
CA ILE A 62 -8.09 -12.81 -28.62
C ILE A 62 -7.71 -11.71 -27.62
N LEU A 63 -8.69 -11.05 -26.99
CA LEU A 63 -8.42 -10.00 -25.99
C LEU A 63 -7.65 -10.55 -24.78
N ALA A 64 -8.05 -11.71 -24.27
CA ALA A 64 -7.36 -12.35 -23.15
C ALA A 64 -5.90 -12.68 -23.48
N ALA A 65 -5.62 -13.19 -24.69
CA ALA A 65 -4.27 -13.54 -25.11
C ALA A 65 -3.29 -12.35 -25.09
N VAL A 66 -3.76 -11.14 -25.40
CA VAL A 66 -2.92 -9.93 -25.40
C VAL A 66 -2.82 -9.31 -24.00
N ILE A 67 -3.91 -9.37 -23.21
CA ILE A 67 -3.99 -8.71 -21.91
C ILE A 67 -3.20 -9.46 -20.83
N ILE A 68 -3.23 -10.80 -20.82
CA ILE A 68 -2.63 -11.62 -19.74
C ILE A 68 -1.12 -11.32 -19.55
N PRO A 69 -0.27 -11.29 -20.59
CA PRO A 69 1.16 -11.01 -20.41
C PRO A 69 1.45 -9.59 -19.91
N ALA A 70 0.62 -8.61 -20.28
CA ALA A 70 0.82 -7.22 -19.89
C ALA A 70 0.47 -6.96 -18.41
N ILE A 71 -0.51 -7.68 -17.84
CA ILE A 71 -0.93 -7.47 -16.45
C ILE A 71 0.23 -7.70 -15.48
N GLY A 72 1.05 -8.74 -15.68
CA GLY A 72 2.14 -9.08 -14.75
C GLY A 72 3.25 -8.02 -14.66
N SER A 73 3.60 -7.38 -15.79
CA SER A 73 4.63 -6.31 -15.76
C SER A 73 4.09 -5.00 -15.19
N LEU A 74 2.78 -4.72 -15.37
CA LEU A 74 2.15 -3.56 -14.77
C LEU A 74 2.07 -3.67 -13.23
N THR A 75 1.80 -4.87 -12.69
CA THR A 75 1.71 -5.08 -11.24
C THR A 75 3.08 -4.93 -10.56
N ALA A 76 4.14 -5.50 -11.14
CA ALA A 76 5.50 -5.35 -10.63
C ALA A 76 5.94 -3.86 -10.58
N GLY A 77 5.68 -3.10 -11.65
CA GLY A 77 5.96 -1.66 -11.69
C GLY A 77 5.13 -0.85 -10.68
N ALA A 78 3.90 -1.27 -10.39
CA ALA A 78 3.07 -0.63 -9.36
C ALA A 78 3.60 -0.87 -7.95
N TYR A 79 4.09 -2.07 -7.64
CA TYR A 79 4.70 -2.39 -6.35
C TYR A 79 5.99 -1.59 -6.13
N GLN A 80 6.86 -1.51 -7.13
CA GLN A 80 8.05 -0.67 -7.10
C GLN A 80 7.70 0.81 -6.86
N SER A 81 6.68 1.34 -7.56
CA SER A 81 6.24 2.72 -7.39
C SER A 81 5.69 3.01 -5.99
N ASN A 82 4.99 2.05 -5.38
CA ASN A 82 4.55 2.14 -3.99
C ASN A 82 5.76 2.22 -3.04
N ALA A 83 6.73 1.32 -3.18
CA ALA A 83 7.93 1.31 -2.36
C ALA A 83 8.73 2.63 -2.46
N GLN A 84 8.82 3.21 -3.67
CA GLN A 84 9.46 4.52 -3.88
C GLN A 84 8.70 5.68 -3.23
N THR A 85 7.37 5.63 -3.24
CA THR A 85 6.53 6.64 -2.59
C THR A 85 6.74 6.61 -1.08
N MET A 86 6.78 5.42 -0.49
CA MET A 86 7.09 5.24 0.94
C MET A 86 8.51 5.71 1.27
N TYR A 87 9.49 5.41 0.42
CA TYR A 87 10.87 5.91 0.59
C TYR A 87 10.93 7.44 0.71
N GLY A 88 10.20 8.13 -0.18
CA GLY A 88 10.10 9.59 -0.14
C GLY A 88 9.42 10.11 1.13
N ALA A 89 8.35 9.44 1.59
CA ALA A 89 7.66 9.77 2.82
C ALA A 89 8.57 9.61 4.05
N ILE A 90 9.25 8.46 4.18
CA ILE A 90 10.20 8.19 5.27
C ILE A 90 11.32 9.24 5.29
N LYS A 91 11.91 9.55 4.12
CA LYS A 91 12.97 10.57 4.01
C LYS A 91 12.52 11.93 4.55
N ASN A 92 11.31 12.36 4.19
CA ASN A 92 10.75 13.62 4.65
C ASN A 92 10.48 13.59 6.16
N SER A 93 9.90 12.51 6.68
CA SER A 93 9.63 12.37 8.12
C SER A 93 10.91 12.36 8.95
N VAL A 94 11.95 11.63 8.52
CA VAL A 94 13.28 11.63 9.13
C VAL A 94 13.88 13.05 9.17
N SER A 95 13.77 13.80 8.07
CA SER A 95 14.23 15.20 8.02
C SER A 95 13.43 16.10 8.97
N ASN A 96 12.10 15.92 9.06
CA ASN A 96 11.26 16.69 9.96
C ASN A 96 11.60 16.41 11.43
N GLN A 97 11.91 15.17 11.77
CA GLN A 97 12.36 14.79 13.11
C GLN A 97 13.71 15.46 13.45
N ALA A 98 14.62 15.58 12.49
CA ALA A 98 15.88 16.28 12.70
C ALA A 98 15.71 17.79 12.92
N VAL A 99 14.76 18.42 12.21
CA VAL A 99 14.39 19.83 12.44
C VAL A 99 13.77 20.00 13.82
N LYS A 100 12.88 19.08 14.23
CA LYS A 100 12.26 19.09 15.57
C LYS A 100 13.31 18.95 16.68
N ALA A 101 14.32 18.09 16.49
CA ALA A 101 15.43 17.94 17.43
C ALA A 101 16.24 19.25 17.55
N ALA A 102 16.53 19.91 16.43
CA ALA A 102 17.22 21.20 16.42
C ALA A 102 16.44 22.30 17.17
N MET A 103 15.10 22.28 17.10
CA MET A 103 14.25 23.26 17.78
C MET A 103 14.12 23.03 19.30
N THR A 104 14.31 21.80 19.78
CA THR A 104 14.00 21.42 21.17
C THR A 104 15.24 21.26 22.07
N GLY A 105 16.44 21.10 21.51
CA GLY A 105 17.66 20.90 22.29
C GLY A 105 18.86 21.70 21.79
N THR A 106 19.63 21.10 20.88
CA THR A 106 21.04 21.45 20.60
C THR A 106 21.22 22.58 19.58
N ARG A 107 20.13 23.09 18.97
CA ARG A 107 20.16 24.05 17.83
C ARG A 107 20.88 23.53 16.58
N LEU A 108 21.22 22.24 16.56
CA LEU A 108 21.90 21.54 15.47
C LEU A 108 21.02 20.36 15.05
N LYS A 109 21.04 20.03 13.76
CA LYS A 109 20.23 18.94 13.21
C LYS A 109 20.79 17.61 13.70
N GLN A 110 19.95 16.80 14.35
CA GLN A 110 20.30 15.44 14.76
C GLN A 110 19.21 14.50 14.27
N TYR A 111 19.61 13.49 13.52
CA TYR A 111 18.69 12.51 12.97
C TYR A 111 18.29 11.46 14.03
N PRO A 112 17.07 10.90 13.91
CA PRO A 112 16.56 9.94 14.89
C PRO A 112 17.47 8.73 15.13
N VAL A 113 17.81 8.50 16.39
CA VAL A 113 18.47 7.24 16.81
C VAL A 113 17.43 6.14 16.91
N ILE A 114 17.75 4.99 16.30
CA ILE A 114 16.93 3.79 16.37
C ILE A 114 17.31 3.03 17.65
N SER A 115 16.34 2.80 18.52
CA SER A 115 16.55 2.20 19.85
C SER A 115 15.39 1.35 20.35
N SER A 116 14.23 1.41 19.69
CA SER A 116 13.09 0.55 20.01
C SER A 116 13.08 -0.68 19.10
N GLY A 117 13.12 -1.85 19.71
CA GLY A 117 12.89 -3.14 19.03
C GLY A 117 11.41 -3.48 18.82
N THR A 118 10.49 -2.59 19.21
CA THR A 118 9.05 -2.82 18.99
C THR A 118 8.73 -2.73 17.50
N ILE A 119 8.08 -3.78 16.97
CA ILE A 119 7.63 -3.82 15.57
C ILE A 119 6.73 -2.62 15.28
N ASN A 120 6.88 -2.03 14.10
CA ASN A 120 6.12 -0.89 13.58
C ASN A 120 6.25 0.43 14.36
N ASN A 121 7.07 0.51 15.41
CA ASN A 121 7.22 1.73 16.21
C ASN A 121 7.56 2.97 15.37
N TYR A 122 8.44 2.82 14.36
CA TYR A 122 8.82 3.95 13.51
C TYR A 122 7.85 4.18 12.35
N LEU A 123 7.12 3.15 11.91
CA LEU A 123 6.00 3.34 10.96
C LEU A 123 4.87 4.14 11.61
N ASP A 124 4.50 3.78 12.83
CA ASP A 124 3.48 4.47 13.62
C ASP A 124 3.92 5.89 14.00
N LEU A 125 5.21 6.13 14.21
CA LEU A 125 5.72 7.46 14.59
C LEU A 125 5.97 8.40 13.40
N TRP A 126 6.37 7.89 12.24
CA TRP A 126 6.83 8.72 11.12
C TRP A 126 5.85 8.81 9.97
N ILE A 127 5.08 7.75 9.75
CA ILE A 127 4.17 7.64 8.61
C ILE A 127 2.72 7.72 9.08
N GLU A 128 2.40 7.09 10.21
CA GLU A 128 1.06 7.01 10.85
C GLU A 128 0.01 6.28 9.98
N ASP A 129 -0.15 6.70 8.73
CA ASP A 129 -1.07 6.18 7.72
C ASP A 129 -0.32 5.28 6.71
N TYR A 130 -0.14 4.02 7.06
CA TYR A 130 0.38 2.98 6.17
C TYR A 130 -0.56 1.76 6.14
N ASP A 131 -0.43 0.96 5.08
CA ASP A 131 -1.16 -0.28 4.90
C ASP A 131 -0.53 -1.38 5.76
N LYS A 132 -1.19 -1.77 6.84
CA LYS A 132 -0.67 -2.68 7.88
C LYS A 132 -0.63 -4.13 7.43
N GLU A 133 -1.32 -4.43 6.34
CA GLU A 133 -1.41 -5.76 5.75
C GLU A 133 -0.18 -6.06 4.86
N TYR A 134 0.48 -5.02 4.34
CA TYR A 134 1.62 -5.16 3.42
C TYR A 134 2.92 -4.52 3.92
N TRP A 135 2.86 -3.61 4.89
CA TRP A 135 4.04 -2.96 5.45
C TRP A 135 4.29 -3.36 6.88
N CYS A 136 5.56 -3.66 7.19
CA CYS A 136 6.02 -3.80 8.56
C CYS A 136 7.37 -3.10 8.74
N GLN A 137 7.72 -2.80 9.99
CA GLN A 137 9.03 -2.28 10.34
C GLN A 137 9.64 -3.08 11.48
N ILE A 138 10.87 -3.52 11.26
CA ILE A 138 11.71 -4.20 12.25
C ILE A 138 12.95 -3.36 12.54
N GLN A 139 13.58 -3.65 13.68
CA GLN A 139 14.82 -3.02 14.07
C GLN A 139 15.93 -4.07 14.01
N ILE A 140 17.07 -3.71 13.43
CA ILE A 140 18.25 -4.57 13.38
C ILE A 140 19.37 -3.87 14.15
N ASP A 141 19.88 -4.53 15.18
CA ASP A 141 20.98 -4.03 16.01
C ASP A 141 22.29 -4.04 15.23
N ASN A 142 23.18 -3.09 15.53
CA ASN A 142 24.54 -3.05 15.00
C ASN A 142 24.61 -3.15 13.46
N HIS A 143 23.61 -2.60 12.78
CA HIS A 143 23.43 -2.76 11.35
C HIS A 143 24.37 -1.89 10.53
N VAL A 144 24.73 -0.70 11.03
CA VAL A 144 25.64 0.23 10.35
C VAL A 144 26.82 0.55 11.26
N THR A 145 28.03 0.42 10.71
CA THR A 145 29.25 0.89 11.37
C THR A 145 29.34 2.41 11.26
N ASN A 146 29.20 3.11 12.38
CA ASN A 146 29.32 4.55 12.47
C ASN A 146 30.69 4.95 13.05
N ALA A 147 31.72 4.82 12.22
CA ALA A 147 33.14 4.98 12.60
C ALA A 147 33.49 6.30 13.29
N ASN A 148 32.67 7.32 13.08
CA ASN A 148 32.90 8.68 13.58
C ASN A 148 32.10 8.97 14.86
N ALA A 149 31.13 8.14 15.23
CA ALA A 149 30.38 8.29 16.47
C ALA A 149 31.12 7.72 17.68
N THR A 150 30.69 8.14 18.88
CA THR A 150 31.13 7.49 20.12
C THR A 150 30.62 6.05 20.19
N ASP A 151 29.45 5.79 19.59
CA ASP A 151 28.91 4.45 19.39
C ASP A 151 29.11 4.00 17.95
N ASN A 152 30.07 3.11 17.75
CA ASN A 152 30.52 2.68 16.44
C ASN A 152 29.54 1.70 15.76
N ALA A 153 28.55 1.16 16.50
CA ALA A 153 27.60 0.20 15.96
C ALA A 153 26.17 0.70 16.19
N VAL A 154 25.51 1.12 15.11
CA VAL A 154 24.22 1.79 15.19
C VAL A 154 23.12 0.88 14.64
N ALA A 155 21.99 0.83 15.34
CA ALA A 155 20.80 0.13 14.90
C ALA A 155 20.16 0.79 13.66
N ALA A 156 19.56 -0.04 12.80
CA ALA A 156 18.78 0.41 11.66
C ALA A 156 17.29 0.09 11.84
N ALA A 157 16.44 0.97 11.32
CA ALA A 157 15.03 0.68 11.08
C ALA A 157 14.89 0.15 9.66
N VAL A 158 14.38 -1.07 9.53
CA VAL A 158 14.13 -1.74 8.26
C VAL A 158 12.63 -1.80 8.06
N PHE A 159 12.17 -1.18 6.98
CA PHE A 159 10.78 -1.17 6.55
C PHE A 159 10.62 -2.18 5.42
N GLY A 160 9.88 -3.25 5.64
CA GLY A 160 9.57 -4.26 4.63
C GLY A 160 8.22 -3.99 3.97
N TYR A 161 8.18 -4.13 2.66
CA TYR A 161 6.97 -4.12 1.85
C TYR A 161 6.78 -5.49 1.19
N PHE A 162 5.65 -6.11 1.48
CA PHE A 162 5.27 -7.44 1.03
C PHE A 162 3.92 -7.36 0.33
N PRO A 163 3.86 -7.15 -1.00
CA PRO A 163 2.59 -7.00 -1.73
C PRO A 163 1.68 -8.22 -1.65
N HIS A 164 2.27 -9.38 -1.39
CA HIS A 164 1.58 -10.66 -1.24
C HIS A 164 1.24 -10.97 0.23
N GLY A 165 1.51 -10.03 1.14
CA GLY A 165 1.25 -10.07 2.58
C GLY A 165 2.50 -10.38 3.41
N ILE A 166 2.46 -10.04 4.68
CA ILE A 166 3.62 -10.07 5.57
C ILE A 166 3.89 -11.51 6.08
N PRO A 167 5.11 -12.06 5.90
CA PRO A 167 5.48 -13.35 6.45
C PRO A 167 5.68 -13.28 7.97
N ALA A 168 5.55 -14.41 8.68
CA ALA A 168 5.85 -14.47 10.12
C ALA A 168 7.33 -14.18 10.46
N SER A 169 8.25 -14.33 9.51
CA SER A 169 9.66 -14.01 9.74
C SER A 169 10.40 -13.73 8.44
N VAL A 170 11.46 -12.92 8.51
CA VAL A 170 12.44 -12.72 7.43
C VAL A 170 13.82 -13.22 7.86
N GLY A 171 14.62 -13.68 6.91
CA GLY A 171 16.00 -14.08 7.18
C GLY A 171 16.92 -12.88 7.35
N ASN A 172 17.84 -12.91 8.31
CA ASN A 172 18.89 -11.91 8.50
C ASN A 172 20.25 -12.61 8.68
N GLY A 173 20.92 -12.94 7.57
CA GLY A 173 22.32 -13.38 7.57
C GLY A 173 22.66 -14.56 8.49
N GLY A 174 21.72 -15.50 8.71
CA GLY A 174 21.92 -16.69 9.54
C GLY A 174 20.98 -16.83 10.74
N ALA A 175 20.20 -15.79 11.06
CA ALA A 175 19.12 -15.85 12.05
C ALA A 175 17.83 -15.26 11.46
N ALA A 176 16.68 -15.87 11.74
CA ALA A 176 15.39 -15.31 11.36
C ALA A 176 14.98 -14.21 12.34
N VAL A 177 14.42 -13.12 11.82
CA VAL A 177 13.78 -12.06 12.62
C VAL A 177 12.28 -12.33 12.61
N ASP A 178 11.71 -12.45 13.81
CA ASP A 178 10.28 -12.64 14.02
C ASP A 178 9.52 -11.33 13.71
N ILE A 179 8.47 -11.44 12.89
CA ILE A 179 7.59 -10.35 12.47
C ILE A 179 6.13 -10.62 12.93
N ASP A 180 5.85 -11.73 13.62
CA ASP A 180 4.51 -12.05 14.14
C ASP A 180 4.30 -11.51 15.57
N PRO A 181 3.25 -10.70 15.83
CA PRO A 181 2.39 -9.99 14.87
C PRO A 181 3.08 -8.73 14.32
N PRO A 182 2.80 -8.27 13.08
CA PRO A 182 1.62 -8.57 12.24
C PRO A 182 1.75 -9.72 11.22
N GLY A 183 2.92 -10.38 11.12
CA GLY A 183 3.15 -11.43 10.12
C GLY A 183 2.29 -12.69 10.29
N ASP A 184 2.09 -13.44 9.21
CA ASP A 184 1.37 -14.73 9.22
C ASP A 184 2.27 -15.86 8.68
N ALA A 185 2.34 -16.98 9.40
CA ALA A 185 3.09 -18.16 9.01
C ALA A 185 2.48 -18.87 7.78
N ALA A 186 1.20 -18.63 7.49
CA ALA A 186 0.56 -19.10 6.25
C ALA A 186 1.05 -18.34 5.01
N ASN A 187 1.67 -17.17 5.20
CA ASN A 187 2.20 -16.39 4.09
C ASN A 187 3.63 -16.81 3.73
N THR A 188 3.75 -17.49 2.59
CA THR A 188 5.02 -18.02 2.09
C THR A 188 5.46 -17.38 0.77
N SER A 189 4.81 -16.30 0.34
CA SER A 189 5.07 -15.68 -0.98
C SER A 189 6.30 -14.77 -0.94
N GLN A 190 7.37 -15.21 -1.60
CA GLN A 190 8.67 -14.53 -1.61
C GLN A 190 8.84 -13.53 -2.76
N GLU A 191 7.77 -13.23 -3.48
CA GLU A 191 7.79 -12.44 -4.71
C GLU A 191 7.60 -10.94 -4.41
N ASP A 192 8.26 -10.10 -5.21
CA ASP A 192 8.11 -8.64 -5.22
C ASP A 192 8.33 -7.99 -3.83
N VAL A 193 9.30 -8.48 -3.07
CA VAL A 193 9.61 -7.96 -1.73
C VAL A 193 10.60 -6.79 -1.81
N TYR A 194 10.29 -5.72 -1.08
CA TYR A 194 11.13 -4.52 -1.02
C TYR A 194 11.49 -4.16 0.42
N TYR A 195 12.69 -3.64 0.63
CA TYR A 195 13.17 -3.20 1.93
C TYR A 195 13.69 -1.77 1.85
N ILE A 196 13.23 -0.91 2.75
CA ILE A 196 13.81 0.42 2.96
C ILE A 196 14.60 0.37 4.26
N VAL A 197 15.84 0.82 4.24
CA VAL A 197 16.75 0.74 5.38
C VAL A 197 17.19 2.12 5.77
N TYR A 198 16.90 2.50 7.01
CA TYR A 198 17.31 3.76 7.61
C TYR A 198 18.27 3.53 8.77
N ALA A 199 19.37 4.29 8.81
CA ALA A 199 20.20 4.40 10.01
C ALA A 199 20.83 5.80 10.12
N PRO A 200 20.96 6.37 11.32
CA PRO A 200 21.69 7.61 11.50
C PRO A 200 23.20 7.37 11.47
N ILE A 201 23.95 8.36 10.99
CA ILE A 201 25.41 8.33 10.95
C ILE A 201 25.96 9.64 11.51
N THR A 202 27.20 9.61 11.98
CA THR A 202 27.94 10.81 12.34
C THR A 202 28.92 11.10 11.21
N THR A 203 28.86 12.31 10.68
CA THR A 203 29.79 12.77 9.67
C THR A 203 31.12 13.18 10.32
N LEU A 204 32.14 13.40 9.49
CA LEU A 204 33.43 13.92 9.99
C LEU A 204 33.24 15.32 10.59
N ASP A 205 32.45 16.18 9.93
CA ASP A 205 32.15 17.53 10.40
C ASP A 205 31.38 17.51 11.72
N GLY A 206 30.45 16.55 11.89
CA GLY A 206 29.76 16.31 13.15
C GLY A 206 30.74 15.98 14.27
N THR A 207 31.73 15.13 14.01
CA THR A 207 32.75 14.75 15.00
C THR A 207 33.62 15.93 15.40
N ASP A 208 34.10 16.70 14.42
CA ASP A 208 34.90 17.90 14.65
C ASP A 208 34.11 18.99 15.40
N GLY A 209 32.80 19.05 15.17
CA GLY A 209 31.86 19.94 15.85
C GLY A 209 31.31 19.41 17.19
N GLY A 210 31.64 18.17 17.59
CA GLY A 210 31.11 17.53 18.81
C GLY A 210 29.62 17.17 18.75
N VAL A 211 29.05 17.03 17.55
CA VAL A 211 27.65 16.65 17.30
C VAL A 211 27.59 15.22 16.78
N GLN A 212 26.82 14.38 17.45
CA GLN A 212 26.55 13.02 16.98
C GLN A 212 25.26 12.97 16.16
N PHE A 213 25.20 12.03 15.22
CA PHE A 213 24.03 11.73 14.39
C PHE A 213 23.56 12.92 13.54
N ASP A 214 24.50 13.68 13.01
CA ASP A 214 24.25 14.84 12.15
C ASP A 214 23.99 14.47 10.68
N GLY A 215 24.10 13.18 10.34
CA GLY A 215 23.74 12.61 9.03
C GLY A 215 22.88 11.35 9.15
N PHE A 216 22.47 10.82 8.00
CA PHE A 216 21.80 9.52 7.93
C PHE A 216 22.08 8.81 6.60
N THR A 217 21.86 7.50 6.58
CA THR A 217 21.77 6.68 5.38
C THR A 217 20.33 6.19 5.20
N LEU A 218 19.85 6.22 3.96
CA LEU A 218 18.54 5.70 3.57
C LEU A 218 18.65 5.06 2.18
N SER A 219 18.34 3.78 2.09
CA SER A 219 18.40 2.99 0.86
C SER A 219 17.13 2.17 0.65
N LEU A 220 16.78 1.95 -0.61
CA LEU A 220 15.69 1.07 -1.05
C LEU A 220 16.32 -0.13 -1.76
N TRP A 221 15.90 -1.33 -1.37
CA TRP A 221 16.37 -2.61 -1.86
C TRP A 221 15.18 -3.43 -2.39
N HIS A 222 15.44 -4.24 -3.39
CA HIS A 222 14.50 -5.23 -3.92
C HIS A 222 15.11 -6.63 -3.73
N ASP A 223 14.28 -7.59 -3.31
CA ASP A 223 14.67 -8.99 -3.16
C ASP A 223 14.62 -9.70 -4.53
N ASP A 224 15.69 -9.55 -5.32
CA ASP A 224 15.79 -10.16 -6.65
C ASP A 224 15.83 -11.70 -6.61
N ASN A 225 16.30 -12.29 -5.50
CA ASN A 225 16.46 -13.73 -5.34
C ASN A 225 15.31 -14.40 -4.57
N GLN A 226 14.29 -13.62 -4.18
CA GLN A 226 12.99 -14.09 -3.70
C GLN A 226 13.14 -15.16 -2.62
N ASN A 227 13.89 -14.83 -1.58
CA ASN A 227 14.25 -15.79 -0.54
C ASN A 227 13.89 -15.30 0.87
N PHE A 228 13.17 -14.18 0.98
CA PHE A 228 12.89 -13.47 2.24
C PHE A 228 14.14 -13.14 3.04
N GLN A 229 15.32 -13.14 2.41
CA GLN A 229 16.51 -12.67 3.07
C GLN A 229 16.50 -11.15 3.00
N TYR A 230 16.65 -10.56 4.17
CA TYR A 230 16.99 -9.18 4.27
C TYR A 230 18.39 -8.99 3.65
N ASN A 231 18.42 -8.45 2.43
CA ASN A 231 19.67 -8.23 1.69
C ASN A 231 20.29 -6.84 1.96
N GLY A 232 19.67 -6.04 2.84
CA GLY A 232 20.00 -4.63 3.06
C GLY A 232 21.23 -4.36 3.94
N ALA A 233 22.22 -5.26 3.99
CA ALA A 233 23.44 -5.03 4.75
C ALA A 233 24.18 -3.78 4.25
N ILE A 234 24.29 -2.74 5.10
CA ILE A 234 25.10 -1.55 4.82
C ILE A 234 26.47 -1.79 5.45
N SER A 235 27.22 -2.72 4.87
CA SER A 235 28.56 -3.09 5.32
C SER A 235 29.61 -2.47 4.40
N ASN A 236 30.70 -1.93 4.96
CA ASN A 236 31.93 -1.65 4.23
C ASN A 236 32.64 -2.98 3.90
N GLY A 237 32.95 -3.24 2.64
CA GLY A 237 33.80 -4.37 2.21
C GLY A 237 34.18 -4.24 0.72
N ASN A 238 35.36 -3.86 0.30
CA ASN A 238 36.58 -4.62 0.45
C ASN A 238 37.60 -3.84 -0.39
N GLY A 239 38.76 -3.54 0.18
CA GLY A 239 39.89 -3.05 -0.60
C GLY A 239 40.59 -1.89 0.07
N SER A 240 41.84 -2.13 0.41
CA SER A 240 42.84 -1.17 0.88
C SER A 240 42.69 0.25 0.33
N VAL A 241 43.06 1.19 1.20
CA VAL A 241 43.23 2.65 1.06
C VAL A 241 41.99 3.52 1.25
N ALA A 242 41.98 4.17 2.42
CA ALA A 242 41.44 5.51 2.70
C ALA A 242 40.52 6.16 1.65
N GLN A 243 39.24 6.23 1.97
CA GLN A 243 38.33 7.32 1.60
C GLN A 243 37.60 7.68 2.92
N ALA A 244 38.14 8.47 3.85
CA ALA A 244 38.64 9.83 3.74
C ALA A 244 37.69 10.69 2.90
N ALA A 245 36.71 11.29 3.60
CA ALA A 245 35.67 12.21 3.13
C ALA A 245 34.58 11.60 2.22
N VAL A 246 33.32 11.77 2.66
CA VAL A 246 32.07 11.74 1.86
C VAL A 246 32.03 10.67 0.76
N GLY A 247 31.55 9.47 1.09
CA GLY A 247 31.38 8.40 0.11
C GLY A 247 31.14 7.07 0.82
N VAL A 248 29.89 6.76 1.13
CA VAL A 248 29.54 5.45 1.68
C VAL A 248 29.42 4.51 0.49
N ALA A 249 30.45 3.71 0.26
CA ALA A 249 30.41 2.59 -0.66
C ALA A 249 29.66 1.45 0.03
N ALA A 250 28.39 1.24 -0.32
CA ALA A 250 27.67 0.04 0.08
C ALA A 250 28.27 -1.14 -0.67
N THR A 251 28.88 -2.06 0.07
CA THR A 251 29.35 -3.32 -0.49
C THR A 251 28.16 -4.20 -0.76
N LEU A 252 27.91 -4.37 -2.05
CA LEU A 252 26.96 -5.32 -2.57
C LEU A 252 27.54 -6.71 -2.34
N ASN A 253 26.91 -7.44 -1.42
CA ASN A 253 27.00 -8.90 -1.40
C ASN A 253 26.77 -9.38 -2.83
N SER A 254 27.55 -10.36 -3.29
CA SER A 254 27.71 -10.77 -4.69
C SER A 254 26.48 -11.38 -5.38
N ASP A 255 25.27 -11.05 -4.94
CA ASP A 255 24.00 -11.46 -5.54
C ASP A 255 22.97 -10.32 -5.67
N ALA A 256 23.29 -9.08 -5.27
CA ALA A 256 22.42 -7.93 -5.52
C ALA A 256 22.78 -7.30 -6.87
N ILE A 257 22.02 -7.61 -7.93
CA ILE A 257 22.09 -6.86 -9.18
C ILE A 257 21.52 -5.47 -8.88
N VAL A 258 22.39 -4.54 -8.49
CA VAL A 258 22.01 -3.13 -8.37
C VAL A 258 21.74 -2.60 -9.76
N SER A 259 20.46 -2.50 -10.09
CA SER A 259 20.05 -1.94 -11.37
C SER A 259 20.44 -0.44 -11.42
N PRO A 260 20.92 0.06 -12.58
CA PRO A 260 21.36 1.45 -12.75
C PRO A 260 20.25 2.51 -12.59
N GLU A 261 18.98 2.12 -12.44
CA GLU A 261 17.85 3.05 -12.28
C GLU A 261 17.47 3.36 -10.82
N PHE A 262 18.07 2.65 -9.85
CA PHE A 262 17.80 2.86 -8.44
C PHE A 262 18.74 3.92 -7.85
N TRP A 263 18.19 5.13 -7.72
CA TRP A 263 18.88 6.29 -7.20
C TRP A 263 19.54 6.04 -5.85
N HIS A 264 20.83 6.37 -5.85
CA HIS A 264 21.79 6.28 -4.77
C HIS A 264 21.33 6.89 -3.46
N MET A 265 21.78 6.26 -2.38
CA MET A 265 22.08 6.82 -1.06
C MET A 265 21.75 8.30 -0.91
N SER A 266 20.62 8.60 -0.28
CA SER A 266 20.39 9.96 0.21
C SER A 266 21.20 10.19 1.49
N ALA A 267 22.53 10.15 1.40
CA ALA A 267 23.38 10.71 2.44
C ALA A 267 23.29 12.24 2.33
N LYS A 268 22.47 12.86 3.18
CA LYS A 268 22.55 14.31 3.33
C LYS A 268 23.73 14.60 4.26
N VAL A 269 24.83 15.11 3.70
CA VAL A 269 25.89 15.76 4.46
C VAL A 269 25.29 17.04 5.09
N ALA A 270 25.62 17.32 6.34
CA ALA A 270 25.15 18.52 7.02
C ALA A 270 25.46 19.77 6.17
N ASP A 271 24.51 20.72 6.13
CA ASP A 271 24.69 22.00 5.41
C ASP A 271 25.61 22.93 6.20
#